data_AF-A0A5B9W7E1-F1
#
_entry.id   AF-A0A5B9W7E1-F1
#
_cell.length_a   1.000
_cell.length_b   1.000
_cell.length_c   1.000
_cell.angle_alpha   90.00
_cell.angle_beta   90.00
_cell.angle_gamma   90.00
#
_symmetry.space_group_name_H-M   'P 1'
#
loop_
_entity.id
_entity.type
_entity.pdbx_description
1 polymer ?
#
loop_
_entity_poly.entity_id
_entity_poly.type
_entity_poly.pdbx_seq_one_letter_code
_entity_poly.pdbx_strand_id
1 'polypeptide(L)'
;MPDQYIPSDDPPRVLGRAWMGIGPRHQEQWAFTLLLGRPYGSPEDIDWADLLPPPHVTKWLTVDPRRKHLTIEPTAAVPDA
;
A
#
# COMPACT_ATOMS: atom_id res chain seq x y z
N MET A 1 3.44 11.75 -0.18
CA MET A 1 2.53 11.82 0.98
C MET A 1 1.23 11.14 0.62
N PRO A 2 0.57 10.45 1.56
CA PRO A 2 -0.76 9.90 1.32
C PRO A 2 -1.79 11.02 1.12
N ASP A 3 -2.83 10.72 0.34
CA ASP A 3 -3.87 11.69 0.00
C ASP A 3 -4.97 11.72 1.08
N GLN A 4 -5.29 10.55 1.68
CA GLN A 4 -6.38 10.42 2.63
C GLN A 4 -6.17 9.26 3.59
N TYR A 5 -6.54 9.43 4.85
CA TYR A 5 -6.62 8.36 5.85
C TYR A 5 -8.08 8.12 6.26
N ILE A 6 -8.50 6.86 6.25
CA ILE A 6 -9.87 6.44 6.57
C ILE A 6 -9.82 5.43 7.72
N PRO A 7 -9.86 5.90 8.99
CA PRO A 7 -9.78 5.05 10.17
C PRO A 7 -11.05 4.23 10.44
N SER A 8 -12.18 4.63 9.85
CA SER A 8 -13.51 4.04 10.11
C SER A 8 -13.79 2.77 9.30
N ASP A 9 -12.97 2.47 8.30
CA ASP A 9 -13.14 1.27 7.48
C ASP A 9 -12.59 0.03 8.21
N ASP A 10 -13.05 -1.16 7.80
CA ASP A 10 -12.54 -2.45 8.27
C ASP A 10 -12.02 -3.27 7.07
N PRO A 11 -10.69 -3.39 6.89
CA PRO A 11 -9.64 -2.78 7.70
C PRO A 11 -9.48 -1.26 7.44
N PRO A 12 -8.94 -0.49 8.41
CA PRO A 12 -8.59 0.91 8.21
C PRO A 12 -7.63 1.06 7.03
N ARG A 13 -7.74 2.15 6.28
CA ARG A 13 -6.95 2.30 5.06
C ARG A 13 -6.43 3.70 4.80
N VAL A 14 -5.31 3.75 4.09
CA VAL A 14 -4.69 4.96 3.57
C VAL A 14 -4.78 4.93 2.05
N LEU A 15 -5.25 6.02 1.46
CA LEU A 15 -5.31 6.23 0.02
C LEU A 15 -4.19 7.19 -0.40
N GLY A 16 -3.71 7.01 -1.62
CA GLY A 16 -2.75 7.95 -2.19
C GLY A 16 -2.39 7.63 -3.63
N ARG A 17 -1.28 8.23 -4.08
CA ARG A 17 -0.71 7.97 -5.40
C ARG A 17 0.74 7.52 -5.32
N ALA A 18 1.08 6.57 -6.17
CA ALA A 18 2.44 6.06 -6.33
C ALA A 18 2.87 6.22 -7.79
N TRP A 19 4.17 6.52 -7.99
CA TRP A 19 4.75 6.52 -9.33
C TRP A 19 5.06 5.10 -9.76
N MET A 20 4.56 4.72 -10.93
CA MET A 20 4.82 3.45 -11.58
C MET A 20 5.73 3.64 -12.77
N GLY A 21 6.85 2.91 -12.80
CA GLY A 21 7.68 2.79 -13.99
C GLY A 21 7.04 1.83 -14.98
N ILE A 22 6.65 2.33 -16.16
CA ILE A 22 6.08 1.52 -17.23
C ILE A 22 7.08 1.45 -18.38
N GLY A 23 7.94 0.43 -18.33
CA GLY A 23 9.07 0.31 -19.24
C GLY A 23 10.16 1.36 -19.01
N PRO A 24 11.10 1.52 -19.95
CA PRO A 24 12.35 2.23 -19.69
C PRO A 24 12.25 3.76 -19.69
N ARG A 25 11.15 4.35 -20.18
CA ARG A 25 11.04 5.80 -20.39
C ARG A 25 9.69 6.41 -20.03
N HIS A 26 8.77 5.65 -19.47
CA HIS A 26 7.45 6.15 -19.07
C HIS A 26 7.25 5.94 -17.57
N GLN A 27 6.78 6.99 -16.92
CA GLN A 27 6.32 6.94 -15.55
C GLN A 27 4.94 7.58 -15.48
N GLU A 28 4.06 7.00 -14.69
CA GLU A 28 2.75 7.58 -14.44
C GLU A 28 2.31 7.34 -13.01
N GLN A 29 1.40 8.17 -12.52
CA GLN A 29 0.84 8.03 -11.19
C GLN A 29 -0.33 7.06 -11.20
N TRP A 30 -0.27 6.07 -10.33
CA TRP A 30 -1.34 5.12 -10.05
C TRP A 30 -1.91 5.40 -8.67
N ALA A 31 -3.20 5.14 -8.49
CA ALA A 31 -3.80 5.17 -7.16
C ALA A 31 -3.29 3.98 -6.34
N PHE A 32 -3.18 4.14 -5.03
CA PHE A 32 -2.97 3.03 -4.12
C PHE A 32 -3.97 3.04 -2.96
N THR A 33 -4.20 1.85 -2.42
CA THR A 33 -4.85 1.62 -1.14
C THR A 33 -3.92 0.79 -0.28
N LEU A 34 -3.56 1.32 0.89
CA LEU A 34 -2.80 0.62 1.92
C LEU A 34 -3.77 0.22 3.02
N LEU A 35 -3.93 -1.09 3.24
CA LEU A 35 -4.75 -1.66 4.30
C LEU A 35 -3.89 -1.81 5.56
N LEU A 36 -4.34 -1.23 6.66
CA LEU A 36 -3.66 -1.27 7.95
C LEU A 36 -4.22 -2.41 8.79
N GLY A 37 -3.36 -3.14 9.51
CA GLY A 37 -3.78 -4.22 10.41
C GLY A 37 -4.50 -3.74 11.68
N ARG A 38 -4.51 -2.43 11.95
CA ARG A 38 -5.17 -1.81 13.10
C ARG A 38 -5.48 -0.34 12.82
N PRO A 39 -6.44 0.27 13.52
CA PRO A 39 -6.67 1.71 13.47
C PRO A 39 -5.58 2.48 14.24
N TYR A 40 -5.23 3.65 13.71
CA TYR A 40 -4.36 4.66 14.33
C TYR A 40 -5.15 5.96 14.55
N GLY A 41 -4.74 6.78 15.53
CA GLY A 41 -5.39 8.07 15.80
C GLY A 41 -5.22 9.07 14.66
N SER A 42 -4.05 9.06 14.03
CA SER A 42 -3.68 9.91 12.91
C SER A 42 -2.63 9.23 12.01
N PRO A 43 -2.42 9.70 10.76
CA PRO A 43 -1.35 9.21 9.90
C PRO A 43 0.06 9.41 10.48
N GLU A 44 0.25 10.43 11.32
CA GLU A 44 1.51 10.74 11.98
C GLU A 44 1.87 9.71 13.06
N ASP A 45 0.88 9.00 13.61
CA ASP A 45 1.08 7.93 14.59
C ASP A 45 1.48 6.59 13.94
N ILE A 46 1.43 6.52 12.61
CA ILE A 46 1.79 5.32 11.85
C ILE A 46 3.31 5.24 11.77
N ASP A 47 3.88 4.16 12.32
CA ASP A 47 5.25 3.79 12.00
C ASP A 47 5.30 3.23 10.57
N TRP A 48 5.67 4.08 9.63
CA TRP A 48 5.72 3.72 8.21
C TRP A 48 6.80 2.68 7.90
N ALA A 49 7.85 2.58 8.72
CA ALA A 49 8.91 1.58 8.51
C ALA A 49 8.41 0.18 8.85
N ASP A 50 7.57 0.04 9.89
CA ASP A 50 6.97 -1.24 10.28
C ASP A 50 5.96 -1.79 9.26
N LEU A 51 5.46 -0.93 8.36
CA LEU A 51 4.57 -1.36 7.27
C LEU A 51 5.32 -1.90 6.06
N LEU A 52 6.65 -1.76 6.02
CA LEU A 52 7.44 -2.33 4.96
C LEU A 52 7.46 -3.86 5.10
N PRO A 53 7.13 -4.61 4.05
CA PRO A 53 7.24 -6.05 4.07
C PRO A 53 8.71 -6.44 4.30
N PRO A 54 8.98 -7.45 5.16
CA PRO A 54 10.33 -7.98 5.32
C PRO A 54 10.92 -8.48 3.99
N PRO A 55 12.26 -8.60 3.89
CA PRO A 55 12.86 -9.36 2.79
C PRO A 55 12.26 -10.77 2.73
N HIS A 56 12.11 -11.32 1.53
CA HIS A 56 11.63 -12.70 1.29
C HIS A 56 10.17 -12.99 1.67
N VAL A 57 9.27 -12.01 1.49
CA VAL A 57 7.82 -12.25 1.58
C VAL A 57 7.10 -11.81 0.30
N THR A 58 5.99 -12.48 -0.01
CA THR A 58 5.13 -12.21 -1.17
C THR A 58 3.67 -11.98 -0.75
N LYS A 59 2.77 -11.79 -1.72
CA LYS A 59 1.30 -11.58 -1.58
C LYS A 59 0.82 -10.28 -0.92
N TRP A 60 1.71 -9.52 -0.30
CA TRP A 60 1.39 -8.22 0.31
C TRP A 60 1.07 -7.09 -0.70
N LEU A 61 1.34 -7.29 -1.99
CA LEU A 61 1.09 -6.32 -3.05
C LEU A 61 0.25 -6.95 -4.15
N THR A 62 -0.90 -6.33 -4.44
CA THR A 62 -1.72 -6.62 -5.62
C THR A 62 -1.62 -5.46 -6.59
N VAL A 63 -1.35 -5.76 -7.86
CA VAL A 63 -1.24 -4.79 -8.94
C VAL A 63 -2.41 -5.00 -9.90
N ASP A 64 -3.24 -3.97 -10.11
CA ASP A 64 -4.30 -3.96 -11.12
C ASP A 64 -3.93 -2.97 -12.24
N PRO A 65 -3.29 -3.44 -13.32
CA PRO A 65 -2.90 -2.57 -14.43
C PRO A 65 -4.07 -1.99 -15.22
N ARG A 66 -5.23 -2.65 -15.20
CA ARG A 66 -6.41 -2.17 -15.93
C ARG A 66 -7.00 -0.95 -15.26
N ARG A 67 -7.05 -0.97 -13.92
CA ARG A 67 -7.52 0.15 -13.11
C ARG A 67 -6.43 1.15 -12.75
N LYS A 68 -5.16 0.84 -13.04
CA LYS A 68 -3.99 1.62 -12.61
C LYS A 68 -4.01 1.83 -11.10
N HIS A 69 -4.19 0.72 -10.38
CA HIS A 69 -4.39 0.71 -8.93
C HIS A 69 -3.47 -0.31 -8.25
N LEU A 70 -2.93 0.05 -7.09
CA LEU A 70 -2.17 -0.82 -6.22
C LEU A 70 -2.94 -1.07 -4.91
N THR A 71 -3.02 -2.32 -4.49
CA THR A 71 -3.47 -2.64 -3.12
C THR A 71 -2.28 -3.20 -2.35
N ILE A 72 -1.95 -2.55 -1.24
CA ILE A 72 -0.85 -2.90 -0.34
C ILE A 72 -1.48 -3.40 0.96
N GLU A 73 -1.19 -4.64 1.34
CA GLU A 73 -1.70 -5.28 2.54
C GLU A 73 -0.55 -6.01 3.25
N PRO A 74 0.21 -5.31 4.12
CA PRO A 74 1.35 -5.90 4.82
C PRO A 74 0.97 -7.12 5.66
N THR A 75 -0.24 -7.16 6.21
CA THR A 75 -0.76 -8.29 7.00
C THR A 75 -1.01 -9.56 6.20
N ALA A 76 -1.14 -9.45 4.87
CA ALA A 76 -1.28 -10.59 3.98
C ALA A 76 0.07 -11.18 3.53
N ALA A 77 1.19 -10.61 3.98
CA ALA A 77 2.53 -11.09 3.65
C ALA A 77 2.74 -12.53 4.10
N VAL A 78 3.28 -13.36 3.23
CA VAL A 78 3.70 -14.74 3.55
C VAL A 78 5.13 -14.98 3.08
N PRO A 79 5.90 -15.88 3.73
CA PRO A 79 7.23 -16.25 3.27
C PRO A 79 7.24 -16.65 1.79
N ASP A 80 8.26 -16.19 1.07
CA ASP A 80 8.55 -16.64 -0.28
C ASP A 80 9.05 -18.10 -0.25
N ALA A 81 8.64 -18.90 -1.23
CA ALA A 81 8.93 -20.34 -1.28
C ALA A 81 10.15 -20.65 -2.15
#